data_AF-I2C3Q7-F1
#
_entry.id   AF-I2C3Q7-F1
#
_cell.length_a   1.000
_cell.length_b   1.000
_cell.length_c   1.000
_cell.angle_alpha   90.00
_cell.angle_beta   90.00
_cell.angle_gamma   90.00
#
_symmetry.space_group_name_H-M   'P 1'
#
loop_
_entity.id
_entity.type
_entity.pdbx_description
1 polymer ?
#
loop_
_entity_poly.entity_id
_entity_poly.type
_entity_poly.pdbx_seq_one_letter_code
_entity_poly.pdbx_strand_id
1 'polypeptide(L)'
;MLNEKKIKAIGLIAEGNLSMTEIAKEVGVSRNALYLWRKDKEYQQELDKEIQNFKLLAQQERNARAKNWFKKLEYIAMDDDQKTKDQIDALKTLLAYSEGTPTSKVEITETKANEVDKETIEDEIKMWKQSKEDK
;
A
#
# COMPACT_ATOMS: atom_id res chain seq x y z
N MET A 1 9.48 16.04 -23.77
CA MET A 1 10.30 16.95 -22.94
C MET A 1 9.49 17.49 -21.78
N LEU A 2 10.04 17.32 -20.59
CA LEU A 2 9.64 18.02 -19.37
C LEU A 2 10.08 19.49 -19.44
N ASN A 3 9.14 20.40 -19.15
CA ASN A 3 9.42 21.82 -18.98
C ASN A 3 9.17 22.21 -17.52
N GLU A 4 9.53 23.42 -17.14
CA GLU A 4 9.40 23.90 -15.76
C GLU A 4 7.97 23.79 -15.22
N LYS A 5 6.95 24.05 -16.06
CA LYS A 5 5.54 23.90 -15.68
C LYS A 5 5.18 22.44 -15.36
N LYS A 6 5.64 21.50 -16.18
CA LYS A 6 5.45 20.06 -15.96
C LYS A 6 6.16 19.59 -14.68
N ILE A 7 7.39 20.05 -14.45
CA ILE A 7 8.16 19.72 -13.24
C ILE A 7 7.45 20.26 -11.99
N LYS A 8 7.02 21.53 -12.01
CA LYS A 8 6.24 22.13 -10.91
C LYS A 8 4.95 21.36 -10.66
N ALA A 9 4.21 21.00 -11.71
CA ALA A 9 3.00 20.21 -11.59
C ALA A 9 3.27 18.82 -10.98
N ILE A 10 4.36 18.15 -11.37
CA ILE A 10 4.76 16.86 -10.80
C ILE A 10 4.95 16.96 -9.29
N GLY A 11 5.73 17.94 -8.82
CA GLY A 11 5.98 18.13 -7.38
C GLY A 11 4.68 18.35 -6.59
N LEU A 12 3.82 19.26 -7.07
CA LEU A 12 2.53 19.57 -6.42
C LEU A 12 1.58 18.36 -6.40
N ILE A 13 1.59 17.55 -7.46
CA ILE A 13 0.80 16.32 -7.52
C ILE A 13 1.36 15.27 -6.55
N ALA A 14 2.69 15.12 -6.49
CA ALA A 14 3.34 14.15 -5.62
C ALA A 14 3.13 14.46 -4.12
N GLU A 15 3.11 15.74 -3.77
CA GLU A 15 2.81 16.22 -2.42
C GLU A 15 1.36 15.92 -2.00
N GLY A 16 0.40 16.00 -2.92
CA GLY A 16 -0.98 15.56 -2.71
C GLY A 16 -1.86 16.52 -1.88
N ASN A 17 -1.38 17.72 -1.57
CA ASN A 17 -2.08 18.71 -0.74
C ASN A 17 -3.09 19.57 -1.53
N LEU A 18 -3.01 19.59 -2.86
CA LEU A 18 -3.83 20.44 -3.73
C LEU A 18 -4.69 19.60 -4.70
N SER A 19 -5.88 20.11 -5.02
CA SER A 19 -6.71 19.55 -6.08
C SER A 19 -6.14 19.84 -7.47
N MET A 20 -6.50 19.04 -8.46
CA MET A 20 -6.06 19.25 -9.86
C MET A 20 -6.45 20.63 -10.41
N THR A 21 -7.54 21.22 -9.91
CA THR A 21 -7.97 22.58 -10.28
C THR A 21 -7.06 23.65 -9.69
N GLU A 22 -6.63 23.48 -8.44
CA GLU A 22 -5.71 24.41 -7.77
C GLU A 22 -4.30 24.31 -8.36
N ILE A 23 -3.84 23.09 -8.64
CA ILE A 23 -2.55 22.86 -9.32
C ILE A 23 -2.54 23.52 -10.70
N ALA A 24 -3.64 23.41 -11.45
CA ALA A 24 -3.74 24.06 -12.76
C ALA A 24 -3.61 25.59 -12.66
N LYS A 25 -4.23 26.20 -11.63
CA LYS A 25 -4.08 27.64 -11.35
C LYS A 25 -2.65 27.99 -10.96
N GLU A 26 -2.05 27.23 -10.05
CA GLU A 26 -0.71 27.45 -9.52
C GLU A 26 0.40 27.31 -10.58
N VAL A 27 0.19 26.43 -11.56
CA VAL A 27 1.11 26.20 -12.68
C VAL A 27 0.79 27.12 -13.88
N GLY A 28 -0.38 27.76 -13.89
CA GLY A 28 -0.84 28.63 -14.97
C GLY A 28 -1.14 27.85 -16.27
N VAL A 29 -1.92 26.77 -16.16
CA VAL A 29 -2.38 25.94 -17.28
C VAL A 29 -3.86 25.55 -17.11
N SER A 30 -4.48 25.00 -18.17
CA SER A 30 -5.82 24.44 -18.05
C SER A 30 -5.79 23.11 -17.29
N ARG A 31 -6.87 22.78 -16.58
CA ARG A 31 -7.02 21.49 -15.91
C ARG A 31 -6.89 20.31 -16.87
N ASN A 32 -7.39 20.46 -18.10
CA ASN A 32 -7.27 19.45 -19.15
C ASN A 32 -5.82 19.19 -19.57
N ALA A 33 -4.96 20.21 -19.54
CA ALA A 33 -3.54 20.05 -19.85
C ALA A 33 -2.85 19.07 -18.89
N LEU A 34 -3.19 19.12 -17.59
CA LEU A 34 -2.64 18.20 -16.58
C LEU A 34 -3.03 16.74 -16.87
N TYR A 35 -4.28 16.49 -17.26
CA TYR A 35 -4.73 15.15 -17.66
C TYR A 35 -4.07 14.68 -18.95
N LEU A 36 -3.84 15.59 -19.90
CA LEU A 36 -3.14 15.26 -21.15
C LEU A 36 -1.68 14.88 -20.88
N TRP A 37 -0.99 15.58 -19.99
CA TRP A 37 0.40 15.26 -19.64
C TRP A 37 0.55 13.89 -18.98
N ARG A 38 -0.44 13.41 -18.23
CA ARG A 38 -0.42 12.03 -17.69
C ARG A 38 -0.46 10.93 -18.75
N LYS A 39 -0.82 11.25 -19.99
CA LYS A 39 -0.75 10.31 -21.13
C LYS A 39 0.64 10.26 -21.76
N ASP A 40 1.49 11.26 -21.48
CA ASP A 40 2.87 11.31 -21.92
C ASP A 40 3.72 10.39 -21.02
N LYS A 41 4.42 9.43 -21.65
CA LYS A 41 5.18 8.40 -20.94
C LYS A 41 6.32 8.98 -20.10
N GLU A 42 7.02 9.99 -20.62
CA GLU A 42 8.15 10.64 -19.94
C GLU A 42 7.65 11.38 -18.69
N TYR A 43 6.54 12.12 -18.82
CA TYR A 43 5.91 12.82 -17.69
C TYR A 43 5.42 11.85 -16.62
N GLN A 44 4.75 10.76 -17.02
CA GLN A 44 4.21 9.79 -16.09
C GLN A 44 5.31 9.06 -15.33
N GLN A 45 6.42 8.70 -15.99
CA GLN A 45 7.58 8.08 -15.34
C GLN A 45 8.21 8.99 -14.28
N GLU A 46 8.41 10.28 -14.58
CA GLU A 46 8.98 11.20 -13.61
C GLU A 46 8.01 11.48 -12.46
N LEU A 47 6.70 11.55 -12.74
CA LEU A 47 5.68 11.65 -11.69
C LEU A 47 5.72 10.45 -10.73
N ASP A 48 5.78 9.23 -11.27
CA ASP A 48 5.81 8.02 -10.45
C ASP A 48 7.06 7.98 -9.58
N LYS A 49 8.21 8.36 -10.14
CA LYS A 49 9.48 8.49 -9.41
C LYS A 49 9.37 9.53 -8.29
N GLU A 50 8.79 10.69 -8.55
CA GLU A 50 8.65 11.74 -7.54
C GLU A 50 7.69 11.35 -6.42
N ILE A 51 6.60 10.64 -6.73
CA ILE A 51 5.71 10.04 -5.73
C ILE A 51 6.48 9.05 -4.84
N GLN A 52 7.36 8.23 -5.40
CA GLN A 52 8.18 7.32 -4.60
C GLN A 52 9.18 8.06 -3.72
N ASN A 53 9.81 9.12 -4.24
CA ASN A 53 10.71 9.97 -3.46
C ASN A 53 9.97 10.60 -2.27
N PHE A 54 8.78 11.16 -2.50
CA PHE A 54 7.98 11.76 -1.44
C PHE A 54 7.59 10.74 -0.37
N LYS A 55 7.19 9.52 -0.76
CA LYS A 55 6.90 8.42 0.18
C LYS A 55 8.12 8.05 1.02
N LEU A 56 9.30 7.96 0.39
CA LEU A 56 10.55 7.64 1.06
C LEU A 56 10.92 8.73 2.07
N LEU A 57 10.85 10.01 1.67
CA LEU A 57 11.11 11.15 2.56
C LEU A 57 10.14 11.15 3.75
N ALA A 58 8.84 11.00 3.49
CA ALA A 58 7.85 10.92 4.55
C ALA A 58 8.10 9.73 5.50
N GLN A 59 8.56 8.58 4.97
CA GLN A 59 8.96 7.44 5.79
C GLN A 59 10.18 7.75 6.66
N GLN A 60 11.21 8.40 6.10
CA GLN A 60 12.40 8.81 6.85
C GLN A 60 12.04 9.80 7.95
N GLU A 61 11.18 10.78 7.68
CA GLU A 61 10.69 11.73 8.69
C GLU A 61 9.91 11.03 9.80
N ARG A 62 9.02 10.09 9.46
CA ARG A 62 8.29 9.27 10.44
C ARG A 62 9.27 8.46 11.29
N ASN A 63 10.26 7.82 10.67
CA ASN A 63 11.25 7.01 11.39
C ASN A 63 12.11 7.87 12.32
N ALA A 64 12.53 9.06 11.88
CA ALA A 64 13.28 10.01 12.70
C ALA A 64 12.45 10.49 13.91
N ARG A 65 11.13 10.71 13.72
CA ARG A 65 10.21 11.09 14.80
C ARG A 65 9.77 9.92 15.67
N ALA A 66 9.86 8.68 15.20
CA ALA A 66 9.43 7.49 15.92
C ALA A 66 10.09 7.39 17.30
N LYS A 67 11.39 7.74 17.38
CA LYS A 67 12.11 7.83 18.67
C LYS A 67 11.40 8.76 19.67
N ASN A 68 10.90 9.92 19.24
CA ASN A 68 10.20 10.85 20.12
C ASN A 68 8.80 10.35 20.48
N TRP A 69 8.13 9.62 19.59
CA TRP A 69 6.85 8.98 19.91
C TRP A 69 7.01 7.89 20.96
N PHE A 70 8.07 7.07 20.87
CA PHE A 70 8.38 6.07 21.90
C PHE A 70 8.65 6.70 23.26
N LYS A 71 9.46 7.77 23.31
CA LYS A 71 9.66 8.54 24.55
C LYS A 71 8.35 9.07 25.14
N LYS A 72 7.43 9.51 24.29
CA LYS A 72 6.13 10.00 24.76
C LYS A 72 5.24 8.87 25.28
N LEU A 73 5.31 7.68 24.67
CA LEU A 73 4.64 6.48 25.19
C LEU A 73 5.24 6.04 26.53
N GLU A 74 6.56 6.07 26.68
CA GLU A 74 7.23 5.81 27.95
C GLU A 74 6.77 6.79 29.04
N TYR A 75 6.70 8.08 28.71
CA TYR A 75 6.17 9.10 29.63
C TYR A 75 4.74 8.77 30.05
N ILE A 76 3.83 8.50 29.10
CA ILE A 76 2.43 8.15 29.40
C ILE A 76 2.34 6.87 30.25
N ALA A 77 3.18 5.88 29.96
CA ALA A 77 3.20 4.61 30.66
C ALA A 77 3.66 4.72 32.12
N MET A 78 4.54 5.68 32.41
CA MET A 78 5.17 5.86 33.74
C MET A 78 4.59 7.03 34.54
N ASP A 79 3.63 7.77 33.99
CA ASP A 79 2.99 8.92 34.64
C ASP A 79 1.82 8.45 35.51
N ASP A 80 1.97 8.55 36.83
CA ASP A 80 0.98 8.10 37.84
C ASP A 80 -0.33 8.89 37.78
N ASP A 81 -0.34 10.09 37.17
CA ASP A 81 -1.54 10.89 36.97
C ASP A 81 -2.39 10.40 35.77
N GLN A 82 -1.85 9.49 34.94
CA GLN A 82 -2.59 8.91 33.83
C GLN A 82 -3.55 7.82 34.29
N LYS A 83 -4.60 7.61 33.49
CA LYS A 83 -5.51 6.48 33.71
C LYS A 83 -4.74 5.18 33.49
N THR A 84 -4.97 4.21 34.37
CA THR A 84 -4.35 2.87 34.28
C THR A 84 -4.54 2.20 32.92
N LYS A 85 -5.69 2.42 32.27
CA LYS A 85 -5.93 1.94 30.92
C LYS A 85 -4.94 2.54 29.90
N ASP A 86 -4.74 3.85 29.94
CA ASP A 86 -3.89 4.56 28.98
C ASP A 86 -2.42 4.17 29.19
N GLN A 87 -2.00 3.96 30.45
CA GLN A 87 -0.69 3.38 30.80
C GLN A 87 -0.53 1.96 30.23
N ILE A 88 -1.51 1.08 30.46
CA ILE A 88 -1.49 -0.31 29.95
C ILE A 88 -1.43 -0.33 28.42
N ASP A 89 -2.19 0.54 27.74
CA ASP A 89 -2.22 0.58 26.27
C ASP A 89 -0.89 1.11 25.70
N ALA A 90 -0.25 2.08 26.36
CA ALA A 90 1.10 2.52 26.01
C ALA A 90 2.14 1.40 26.21
N LEU A 91 2.11 0.69 27.35
CA LEU A 91 3.01 -0.43 27.62
C LEU A 91 2.82 -1.59 26.62
N LYS A 92 1.58 -1.96 26.31
CA LYS A 92 1.27 -2.97 25.27
C LYS A 92 1.85 -2.58 23.91
N THR A 93 1.74 -1.31 23.54
CA THR A 93 2.25 -0.78 22.26
C THR A 93 3.78 -0.86 22.21
N LEU A 94 4.47 -0.53 23.30
CA LEU A 94 5.93 -0.65 23.41
C LEU A 94 6.39 -2.11 23.33
N LEU A 95 5.76 -3.01 24.09
CA LEU A 95 6.08 -4.44 24.09
C LEU A 95 5.84 -5.09 22.71
N ALA A 96 4.74 -4.74 22.06
CA ALA A 96 4.43 -5.20 20.69
C ALA A 96 5.52 -4.83 19.69
N TYR A 97 6.22 -3.71 19.89
CA TYR A 97 7.30 -3.26 19.01
C TYR A 97 8.66 -3.90 19.34
N SER A 98 8.93 -4.24 20.61
CA SER A 98 10.19 -4.86 21.03
C SER A 98 10.20 -6.39 20.89
N GLU A 99 9.09 -7.03 21.25
CA GLU A 99 8.97 -8.49 21.33
C GLU A 99 8.09 -9.09 20.23
N GLY A 100 7.43 -8.22 19.45
CA GLY A 100 6.38 -8.59 18.52
C GLY A 100 5.04 -8.79 19.22
N THR A 101 3.94 -8.61 18.49
CA THR A 101 2.63 -9.07 18.98
C THR A 101 2.55 -10.58 18.82
N PRO A 102 2.11 -11.34 19.85
CA PRO A 102 1.73 -12.73 19.67
C PRO A 102 0.59 -12.81 18.64
N THR A 103 0.92 -13.09 17.37
CA THR A 103 -0.10 -13.28 16.33
C THR A 103 -0.56 -14.73 16.36
N SER A 104 -1.53 -15.03 17.21
CA SER A 104 -2.27 -16.28 17.15
C SER A 104 -3.34 -16.18 16.06
N LYS A 105 -2.97 -16.44 14.80
CA LYS A 105 -3.94 -16.78 13.75
C LYS A 105 -3.41 -17.91 12.89
N VAL A 106 -3.79 -19.13 13.26
CA VAL A 106 -3.83 -20.25 12.32
C VAL A 106 -5.23 -20.23 11.70
N GLU A 107 -5.37 -19.64 10.52
CA GLU A 107 -6.58 -19.79 9.71
C GLU A 107 -6.47 -21.10 8.93
N ILE A 108 -7.18 -22.14 9.38
CA ILE A 108 -7.38 -23.35 8.59
C ILE A 108 -8.46 -23.02 7.56
N THR A 109 -8.05 -22.60 6.37
CA THR A 109 -8.92 -22.70 5.20
C THR A 109 -9.11 -24.18 4.88
N GLU A 110 -10.27 -24.74 5.20
CA GLU A 110 -10.74 -25.95 4.53
C GLU A 110 -10.85 -25.64 3.03
N THR A 111 -9.83 -26.04 2.28
CA THR A 111 -9.95 -26.11 0.82
C THR A 111 -11.04 -27.13 0.56
N LYS A 112 -12.25 -26.67 0.22
CA LYS A 112 -13.26 -27.55 -0.37
C LYS A 112 -12.55 -28.28 -1.50
N ALA A 113 -12.46 -29.60 -1.40
CA ALA A 113 -11.94 -30.43 -2.47
C ALA A 113 -12.67 -29.99 -3.75
N ASN A 114 -11.92 -29.65 -4.80
CA ASN A 114 -12.50 -29.36 -6.10
C ASN A 114 -13.44 -30.52 -6.43
N GLU A 115 -14.74 -30.24 -6.52
CA GLU A 115 -15.69 -31.17 -7.12
C GLU A 115 -15.22 -31.36 -8.56
N VAL A 116 -14.52 -32.46 -8.82
CA VAL A 116 -14.14 -32.83 -10.17
C VAL A 116 -15.44 -33.22 -10.86
N ASP A 117 -15.79 -32.46 -11.89
CA ASP A 117 -17.02 -32.67 -12.64
C ASP A 117 -17.01 -34.06 -13.27
N LYS A 118 -18.00 -34.89 -12.91
CA LYS A 118 -18.06 -36.31 -13.32
C LYS A 118 -18.08 -36.45 -14.85
N GLU A 119 -18.65 -35.47 -15.53
CA GLU A 119 -18.76 -35.43 -16.99
C GLU A 119 -17.37 -35.38 -17.64
N THR A 120 -16.42 -34.64 -17.06
CA THR A 120 -15.03 -34.56 -17.56
C THR A 120 -14.31 -35.91 -17.42
N ILE A 121 -14.55 -36.64 -16.33
CA ILE A 121 -13.95 -37.96 -16.10
C ILE A 121 -14.52 -39.00 -17.06
N GLU A 122 -15.82 -38.96 -17.33
CA GLU A 122 -16.48 -39.89 -18.26
C GLU A 122 -15.98 -39.70 -19.70
N ASP A 123 -15.78 -38.45 -20.12
CA ASP A 123 -15.22 -38.12 -21.43
C ASP A 123 -13.76 -38.58 -21.57
N GLU A 124 -12.93 -38.37 -20.55
CA GLU A 124 -11.54 -38.86 -20.53
C GLU A 124 -11.45 -40.39 -20.59
N ILE A 125 -12.32 -41.09 -19.84
CA ILE A 125 -12.39 -42.57 -19.87
C ILE A 125 -12.81 -43.07 -21.26
N LYS A 126 -13.75 -42.38 -21.91
CA LYS A 126 -14.22 -42.75 -23.26
C LYS A 126 -13.12 -42.58 -24.30
N MET A 127 -12.39 -41.46 -24.27
CA MET A 127 -11.25 -41.23 -25.15
C MET A 127 -10.13 -42.26 -24.94
N TRP A 128 -9.85 -42.63 -23.69
CA TRP A 128 -8.83 -43.64 -23.38
C TRP A 128 -9.21 -45.04 -23.90
N LYS A 129 -10.49 -45.42 -23.82
CA LYS A 129 -10.98 -46.68 -24.38
C LYS A 129 -10.88 -46.71 -25.91
N GLN A 130 -11.25 -45.63 -26.59
CA GLN A 130 -11.11 -45.53 -28.04
C GLN A 130 -9.65 -45.64 -28.48
N SER A 131 -8.72 -44.98 -27.77
CA SER A 131 -7.28 -45.10 -28.03
C SER A 131 -6.70 -46.52 -27.80
N LYS A 132 -7.41 -47.40 -27.08
CA LYS A 132 -7.03 -48.80 -26.84
C LYS A 132 -7.60 -49.74 -27.91
N GLU A 133 -8.69 -49.36 -28.58
CA GLU A 133 -9.31 -50.12 -29.67
C GLU A 133 -8.65 -49.83 -31.03
N ASP A 134 -8.04 -48.66 -31.19
CA ASP A 134 -7.28 -48.27 -32.40
C ASP A 134 -5.81 -48.76 -32.42
N LYS A 135 -5.43 -49.71 -31.55
CA LYS A 135 -4.11 -50.39 -31.52
C LYS A 135 -4.28 -51.91 -31.59
#